data_AF-A0A3L6R4M6-F1
#
_entry.id   AF-A0A3L6R4M6-F1
#
_cell.length_a   1.000
_cell.length_b   1.000
_cell.length_c   1.000
_cell.angle_alpha   90.00
_cell.angle_beta   90.00
_cell.angle_gamma   90.00
#
_symmetry.space_group_name_H-M   'P 1'
#
loop_
_entity.id
_entity.type
_entity.pdbx_description
1 polymer ?
#
loop_
_entity_poly.entity_id
_entity_poly.type
_entity_poly.pdbx_seq_one_letter_code
_entity_poly.pdbx_strand_id
1 'polypeptide(L)'
;MSSSRLTYISRRKVKATVPQGVQVPMCFCGSLCKLMESKVLGDDFGMRFFMCENYEYDPPKRFGKDRPKKEEKCKKEQEEIRKRMEEVERQEAEEREADKERKRERACRAKEAGPDAIKKGKYPRCTQ
;
A
#
# COMPACT_ATOMS: atom_id res chain seq x y z
N MET A 1 -22.06 -21.44 31.43
CA MET A 1 -20.68 -21.50 30.88
C MET A 1 -20.51 -20.40 29.84
N SER A 2 -19.58 -19.44 30.03
CA SER A 2 -18.87 -18.67 28.98
C SER A 2 -18.11 -17.50 29.62
N SER A 3 -17.02 -17.79 30.34
CA SER A 3 -16.13 -16.78 30.95
C SER A 3 -14.77 -16.76 30.23
N SER A 4 -14.79 -16.74 28.90
CA SER A 4 -13.61 -17.12 28.08
C SER A 4 -12.93 -15.97 27.34
N ARG A 5 -13.42 -14.72 27.43
CA ARG A 5 -12.82 -13.59 26.68
C ARG A 5 -11.91 -12.67 27.50
N LEU A 6 -12.07 -12.61 28.83
CA LEU A 6 -11.13 -11.88 29.70
C LEU A 6 -9.80 -12.62 29.91
N THR A 7 -9.76 -13.92 29.60
CA THR A 7 -8.59 -14.77 29.86
C THR A 7 -7.49 -14.66 28.80
N TYR A 8 -7.77 -14.18 27.59
CA TYR A 8 -6.74 -14.19 26.53
C TYR A 8 -5.67 -13.10 26.71
N ILE A 9 -6.07 -11.87 27.04
CA ILE A 9 -5.15 -10.71 27.13
C ILE A 9 -4.52 -10.62 28.52
N SER A 10 -5.27 -10.93 29.59
CA SER A 10 -4.76 -10.85 30.96
C SER A 10 -3.82 -12.01 31.34
N ARG A 11 -3.91 -13.19 30.70
CA ARG A 11 -3.09 -14.35 31.10
C ARG A 11 -1.70 -14.41 30.47
N ARG A 12 -1.42 -13.66 29.39
CA ARG A 12 -0.11 -13.67 28.71
C ARG A 12 0.80 -12.49 29.07
N LYS A 13 0.32 -11.57 29.89
CA LYS A 13 1.16 -10.52 30.49
C LYS A 13 1.65 -11.03 31.84
N VAL A 14 2.95 -11.16 32.01
CA VAL A 14 3.53 -11.61 33.28
C VAL A 14 4.04 -10.41 34.06
N LYS A 15 3.93 -10.44 35.39
CA LYS A 15 4.58 -9.46 36.24
C LYS A 15 6.10 -9.63 36.11
N ALA A 16 6.79 -8.54 35.82
CA ALA A 16 8.24 -8.48 35.79
C ALA A 16 8.75 -7.73 37.02
N THR A 17 9.93 -8.11 37.52
CA THR A 17 10.58 -7.39 38.60
C THR A 17 11.09 -6.05 38.08
N VAL A 18 10.82 -4.98 38.83
CA VAL A 18 11.34 -3.64 38.53
C VAL A 18 12.85 -3.64 38.82
N PRO A 19 13.70 -3.28 37.84
CA PRO A 19 15.13 -3.17 38.09
C PRO A 19 15.41 -2.04 39.09
N GLN A 20 16.44 -2.22 39.92
CA GLN A 20 16.84 -1.23 40.91
C GLN A 20 17.20 0.09 40.21
N GLY A 21 16.65 1.20 40.71
CA GLY A 21 16.86 2.54 40.13
C GLY A 21 15.82 3.00 39.10
N VAL A 22 14.83 2.16 38.74
CA VAL A 22 13.71 2.60 37.87
C VAL A 22 12.59 3.20 38.71
N GLN A 23 12.21 4.44 38.39
CA GLN A 23 11.05 5.10 39.00
C GLN A 23 9.76 4.49 38.45
N VAL A 24 8.93 3.95 39.35
CA VAL A 24 7.62 3.39 39.01
C VAL A 24 6.59 4.51 39.01
N PRO A 25 5.86 4.75 37.91
CA PRO A 25 4.83 5.78 37.88
C PRO A 25 3.66 5.41 38.80
N MET A 26 3.09 6.41 39.46
CA MET A 26 1.85 6.27 40.21
C MET A 26 0.67 6.28 39.22
N CYS A 27 -0.24 5.33 39.38
CA CYS A 27 -1.45 5.29 38.57
C CYS A 27 -2.48 6.31 39.09
N PHE A 28 -3.47 6.67 38.25
CA PHE A 28 -4.61 7.50 38.63
C PHE A 28 -5.46 6.93 39.78
N CYS A 29 -5.40 5.61 40.03
CA CYS A 29 -6.04 5.01 41.20
C CYS A 29 -5.26 5.23 42.51
N GLY A 30 -4.10 5.89 42.48
CA GLY A 30 -3.27 6.21 43.64
C GLY A 30 -2.27 5.12 44.04
N SER A 31 -2.26 3.95 43.38
CA SER A 31 -1.27 2.90 43.62
C SER A 31 -0.12 2.93 42.60
N LEU A 32 1.04 2.37 42.98
CA LEU A 32 2.17 2.22 42.07
C LEU A 32 1.85 1.22 40.96
N CYS A 33 2.21 1.55 39.72
CA CYS A 33 2.03 0.66 38.58
C CYS A 33 2.88 -0.63 38.71
N LYS A 34 2.40 -1.72 38.12
CA LYS A 34 3.17 -2.96 37.97
C LYS A 34 3.93 -2.94 36.66
N LEU A 35 5.17 -3.38 36.68
CA LEU A 35 5.88 -3.68 35.44
C LEU A 35 5.38 -5.03 34.90
N MET A 36 4.87 -5.02 33.68
CA MET A 36 4.34 -6.19 32.99
C MET A 36 5.15 -6.45 31.73
N GLU A 37 5.40 -7.72 31.42
CA GLU A 37 6.08 -8.16 30.19
C GLU A 37 5.11 -8.94 29.30
N SER A 38 5.10 -8.63 28.01
CA SER A 38 4.27 -9.32 27.03
C SER A 38 4.90 -10.64 26.60
N LYS A 39 4.19 -11.75 26.83
CA LYS A 39 4.49 -13.07 26.23
C LYS A 39 3.60 -13.39 25.03
N VAL A 40 2.91 -12.40 24.47
CA VAL A 40 2.09 -12.59 23.27
C VAL A 40 3.04 -12.68 22.08
N LEU A 41 2.94 -13.77 21.31
CA LEU A 41 3.72 -13.93 20.08
C LEU A 41 3.26 -12.87 19.07
N GLY A 42 4.17 -11.97 18.70
CA GLY A 42 3.93 -10.81 17.85
C GLY A 42 5.03 -9.77 18.03
N ASP A 43 4.83 -8.58 17.47
CA ASP A 43 5.81 -7.49 17.50
C ASP A 43 6.07 -6.97 18.93
N ASP A 44 5.09 -7.09 19.82
CA ASP A 44 5.20 -6.65 21.21
C ASP A 44 5.86 -7.68 22.14
N PHE A 45 6.36 -8.80 21.62
CA PHE A 45 6.95 -9.86 22.46
C PHE A 45 8.19 -9.35 23.21
N GLY A 46 8.22 -9.54 24.53
CA GLY A 46 9.31 -9.08 25.40
C GLY A 46 9.26 -7.60 25.77
N MET A 47 8.31 -6.82 25.23
CA MET A 47 8.12 -5.43 25.66
C MET A 47 7.64 -5.38 27.11
N ARG A 48 8.22 -4.43 27.87
CA ARG A 48 7.87 -4.15 29.26
C ARG A 48 7.14 -2.83 29.37
N PHE A 49 6.00 -2.82 30.04
CA PHE A 49 5.18 -1.61 30.23
C PHE A 49 4.63 -1.56 31.65
N PHE A 50 4.36 -0.35 32.12
CA PHE A 50 3.70 -0.12 33.40
C PHE A 50 2.18 -0.26 33.22
N MET A 51 1.56 -1.07 34.08
CA MET A 51 0.13 -1.34 34.06
C MET A 51 -0.46 -1.22 35.47
N CYS A 52 -1.63 -0.61 35.57
CA CYS A 52 -2.36 -0.53 36.82
C CYS A 52 -2.79 -1.92 37.31
N GLU A 53 -2.73 -2.12 38.62
CA GLU A 53 -3.25 -3.33 39.27
C GLU A 53 -4.77 -3.45 39.13
N ASN A 54 -5.48 -2.32 39.15
CA ASN A 54 -6.94 -2.25 39.03
C ASN A 54 -7.39 -2.00 37.58
N TYR A 55 -6.56 -2.31 36.58
CA TYR A 55 -6.93 -2.12 35.18
C TYR A 55 -7.96 -3.17 34.75
N GLU A 56 -9.23 -2.78 34.69
CA GLU A 56 -10.24 -3.54 33.98
C GLU A 56 -10.15 -3.20 32.48
N TYR A 57 -9.77 -4.20 31.67
CA TYR A 57 -9.71 -4.04 30.23
C TYR A 57 -11.12 -3.86 29.67
N ASP A 58 -11.51 -2.64 29.33
CA ASP A 58 -12.71 -2.36 28.52
C ASP A 58 -12.34 -2.61 27.04
N PRO A 59 -12.78 -3.73 26.43
CA PRO A 59 -12.45 -4.02 25.04
C PRO A 59 -13.00 -2.88 24.17
N PRO A 60 -12.23 -2.41 23.16
CA PRO A 60 -12.77 -1.46 22.19
C PRO A 60 -14.13 -1.96 21.70
N LYS A 61 -15.19 -1.18 21.92
CA LYS A 61 -16.51 -1.49 21.40
C LYS A 61 -16.33 -1.67 19.90
N ARG A 62 -16.42 -2.92 19.42
CA ARG A 62 -16.42 -3.18 17.98
C ARG A 62 -17.67 -2.48 17.46
N PHE A 63 -17.52 -1.29 16.89
CA PHE A 63 -18.59 -0.59 16.18
C PHE A 63 -18.90 -1.39 14.90
N GLY A 64 -19.55 -2.53 15.08
CA GLY A 64 -19.97 -3.42 14.02
C GLY A 64 -21.23 -2.88 13.40
N LYS A 65 -21.14 -1.79 12.62
CA LYS A 65 -22.23 -1.26 11.77
C LYS A 65 -21.76 -0.59 10.47
N ASP A 66 -20.49 -0.19 10.34
CA ASP A 66 -19.98 0.52 9.14
C ASP A 66 -19.07 -0.29 8.19
N ARG A 67 -18.78 -1.56 8.50
CA ARG A 67 -17.95 -2.44 7.64
C ARG A 67 -18.53 -2.70 6.23
N PRO A 68 -19.83 -3.03 6.05
CA PRO A 68 -20.30 -3.46 4.73
C PRO A 68 -20.31 -2.32 3.69
N LYS A 69 -20.60 -1.08 4.10
CA LYS A 69 -20.62 0.07 3.18
C LYS A 69 -19.23 0.41 2.61
N LYS A 70 -18.17 0.21 3.41
CA LYS A 70 -16.79 0.44 2.97
C LYS A 70 -16.30 -0.64 2.01
N GLU A 71 -16.70 -1.89 2.23
CA GLU A 71 -16.33 -3.02 1.37
C GLU A 71 -16.96 -2.92 -0.02
N GLU A 72 -18.24 -2.54 -0.12
CA GLU A 72 -18.91 -2.37 -1.42
C GLU A 72 -18.31 -1.20 -2.22
N LYS A 73 -18.02 -0.07 -1.55
CA LYS A 73 -17.39 1.09 -2.18
C LYS A 73 -15.99 0.75 -2.70
N CYS A 74 -15.18 0.04 -1.90
CA CYS A 74 -13.83 -0.39 -2.27
C CYS A 74 -13.86 -1.34 -3.47
N LYS A 75 -14.83 -2.28 -3.54
CA LYS A 75 -15.00 -3.18 -4.70
C LYS A 75 -15.37 -2.42 -5.98
N LYS A 76 -16.27 -1.44 -5.88
CA LYS A 76 -16.65 -0.59 -7.02
C LYS A 76 -15.47 0.23 -7.53
N GLU A 77 -14.70 0.87 -6.64
CA GLU A 77 -13.50 1.62 -7.01
C GLU A 77 -12.44 0.72 -7.66
N GLN A 78 -12.25 -0.50 -7.15
CA GLN A 78 -11.30 -1.46 -7.71
C GLN A 78 -11.71 -1.94 -9.12
N GLU A 79 -13.00 -2.15 -9.36
CA GLU A 79 -13.51 -2.52 -10.68
C GLU A 79 -13.38 -1.38 -11.70
N GLU A 80 -13.65 -0.14 -11.29
CA GLU A 80 -13.46 1.06 -12.12
C GLU A 80 -11.99 1.24 -12.51
N ILE A 81 -11.05 1.07 -11.57
CA ILE A 81 -9.61 1.13 -11.86
C ILE A 81 -9.22 0.04 -12.87
N ARG A 82 -9.75 -1.18 -12.71
CA ARG A 82 -9.48 -2.30 -13.64
C ARG A 82 -9.96 -1.97 -15.05
N LYS A 83 -11.18 -1.45 -15.21
CA LYS A 83 -11.73 -1.05 -16.52
C LYS A 83 -10.91 0.04 -17.19
N ARG A 84 -10.47 1.05 -16.42
CA ARG A 84 -9.62 2.14 -16.94
C ARG A 84 -8.27 1.62 -17.43
N MET A 85 -7.65 0.70 -16.71
CA MET A 85 -6.38 0.10 -17.12
C MET A 85 -6.52 -0.67 -18.44
N GLU A 86 -7.58 -1.47 -18.58
CA GLU A 86 -7.86 -2.24 -19.80
C GLU A 86 -8.15 -1.32 -21.01
N GLU A 87 -8.85 -0.21 -20.78
CA GLU A 87 -9.08 0.79 -21.82
C GLU A 87 -7.80 1.51 -22.25
N VAL A 88 -6.94 1.87 -21.31
CA VAL A 88 -5.63 2.47 -21.62
C VAL A 88 -4.76 1.50 -22.42
N GLU A 89 -4.74 0.22 -22.05
CA GLU A 89 -3.99 -0.80 -22.79
C GLU A 89 -4.50 -0.95 -24.23
N ARG A 90 -5.83 -0.90 -24.43
CA ARG A 90 -6.44 -0.93 -25.77
C ARG A 90 -6.07 0.30 -26.59
N GLN A 91 -6.15 1.50 -26.00
CA GLN A 91 -5.76 2.74 -26.68
C GLN A 91 -4.28 2.73 -27.07
N GLU A 92 -3.42 2.25 -26.17
CA GLU A 92 -1.99 2.15 -26.45
C GLU A 92 -1.71 1.13 -27.57
N ALA A 93 -2.44 0.00 -27.60
CA ALA A 93 -2.33 -0.97 -28.68
C ALA A 93 -2.77 -0.38 -30.03
N GLU A 94 -3.87 0.38 -30.06
CA GLU A 94 -4.35 1.08 -31.25
C GLU A 94 -3.36 2.15 -31.72
N GLU A 95 -2.78 2.93 -30.80
CA GLU A 95 -1.76 3.92 -31.15
C GLU A 95 -0.51 3.26 -31.72
N ARG A 96 -0.09 2.12 -31.15
CA ARG A 96 1.03 1.31 -31.67
C ARG A 96 0.73 0.77 -33.06
N GLU A 97 -0.51 0.37 -33.35
CA GLU A 97 -0.95 -0.06 -34.68
C GLU A 97 -0.93 1.11 -35.68
N ALA A 98 -1.50 2.25 -35.29
CA ALA A 98 -1.52 3.47 -36.10
C ALA A 98 -0.10 4.00 -36.39
N ASP A 99 0.84 3.90 -35.44
CA ASP A 99 2.23 4.27 -35.67
C ASP A 99 2.92 3.36 -36.70
N LYS A 100 2.65 2.04 -36.65
CA LYS A 100 3.13 1.11 -37.67
C LYS A 100 2.55 1.47 -39.05
N GLU A 101 1.29 1.84 -39.12
CA GLU A 101 0.64 2.23 -40.37
C GLU A 101 1.25 3.52 -40.94
N ARG A 102 1.41 4.57 -40.12
CA ARG A 102 2.10 5.82 -40.54
C ARG A 102 3.52 5.54 -41.04
N LYS A 103 4.26 4.63 -40.41
CA LYS A 103 5.60 4.22 -40.87
C LYS A 103 5.55 3.53 -42.23
N ARG A 104 4.57 2.65 -42.46
CA ARG A 104 4.35 1.98 -43.76
C ARG A 104 4.01 3.00 -44.84
N GLU A 105 3.12 3.93 -44.56
CA GLU A 105 2.73 4.98 -45.51
C GLU A 105 3.91 5.86 -45.91
N ARG A 106 4.73 6.31 -44.94
CA ARG A 106 5.97 7.06 -45.22
C ARG A 106 6.92 6.28 -46.12
N ALA A 107 7.07 4.98 -45.88
CA ALA A 107 7.89 4.11 -46.72
C ALA A 107 7.33 3.96 -48.15
N CYS A 108 6.00 3.87 -48.32
CA CYS A 108 5.36 3.84 -49.64
C CYS A 108 5.59 5.15 -50.40
N ARG A 109 5.33 6.30 -49.76
CA ARG A 109 5.56 7.63 -50.37
C ARG A 109 7.02 7.83 -50.80
N ALA A 110 7.97 7.37 -49.99
CA ALA A 110 9.40 7.44 -50.35
C ALA A 110 9.77 6.59 -51.56
N LYS A 111 9.13 5.43 -51.75
CA LYS A 111 9.33 4.56 -52.92
C LYS A 111 8.71 5.18 -54.19
N GLU A 112 7.53 5.79 -54.08
CA GLU A 112 6.84 6.45 -55.19
C GLU A 112 7.56 7.71 -55.70
N ALA A 113 8.19 8.48 -54.80
CA ALA A 113 8.94 9.70 -55.16
C ALA A 113 10.07 9.44 -56.17
N GLY A 114 10.53 8.20 -56.31
CA GLY A 114 11.50 7.76 -57.31
C GLY A 114 12.89 8.40 -57.16
N PRO A 115 13.90 7.89 -57.87
CA PRO A 115 15.26 8.44 -57.84
C PRO A 115 15.37 9.85 -58.47
N ASP A 116 14.35 10.32 -59.20
CA ASP A 116 14.36 11.64 -59.84
C ASP A 116 14.23 12.81 -58.85
N ALA A 117 13.73 12.58 -57.62
CA ALA A 117 13.80 13.56 -56.53
C ALA A 117 15.25 13.82 -56.06
N ILE A 118 16.14 12.85 -56.20
CA ILE A 118 17.58 12.95 -55.85
C ILE A 118 18.37 13.66 -56.96
N LYS A 119 17.91 13.62 -58.23
CA LYS A 119 18.59 14.24 -59.39
C LYS A 119 18.57 15.78 -59.41
N LYS A 120 17.78 16.45 -58.57
CA LYS A 120 17.72 17.93 -58.54
C LYS A 120 18.90 18.60 -57.82
N GLY A 121 19.82 17.83 -57.24
CA GLY A 121 21.05 18.34 -56.66
C GLY A 121 22.23 18.30 -57.65
N LYS A 122 22.26 19.18 -58.66
CA LYS A 122 23.54 19.52 -59.32
C LYS A 122 24.30 20.43 -58.35
N TYR A 123 25.18 19.85 -57.52
CA TYR A 123 26.19 20.66 -56.83
C TYR A 123 27.08 21.33 -57.89
N PRO A 124 27.24 22.66 -57.89
CA PRO A 124 28.24 23.30 -58.74
C PRO A 124 29.59 22.76 -58.32
N ARG A 125 30.31 22.09 -59.24
CA ARG A 125 31.70 21.73 -58.99
C ARG A 125 32.49 23.04 -58.90
N CYS A 126 33.07 23.32 -57.75
CA CYS A 126 34.14 24.31 -57.66
C CYS A 126 35.23 23.91 -58.65
N THR A 127 35.47 24.77 -59.63
CA THR A 127 36.66 24.72 -60.47
C THR A 127 37.81 25.42 -59.73
N GLN A 128 39.01 24.86 -59.86
CA GLN A 128 40.25 25.27 -59.20
C GLN A 128 40.82 26.57 -59.78
#